data_AF-A0A2T3NWG5-F1
#
_entry.id   AF-A0A2T3NWG5-F1
#
_cell.length_a   1.000
_cell.length_b   1.000
_cell.length_c   1.000
_cell.angle_alpha   90.00
_cell.angle_beta   90.00
_cell.angle_gamma   90.00
#
_symmetry.space_group_name_H-M   'P 1'
#
loop_
_entity.id
_entity.type
_entity.pdbx_description
1 polymer ?
#
loop_
_entity_poly.entity_id
_entity_poly.type
_entity_poly.pdbx_seq_one_letter_code
_entity_poly.pdbx_strand_id
1 'polypeptide(L)'
;MLQGCRVMNYRVFVLIGILLVSFNAKSIKITEQLPLSTYINKAELYPYKLTLTPKPAKLLLEFNDDTSRFEDASSQLIINTDIPESESELGFQYNLRVVENQSLCRSLIQSTLDDVVAEDVMELELDGRKFDESNPSIDNPLDKLDEKNNWMGENRLTLKSRYIDGKIMECKGSVYLEAELAL
;
A
#
# COMPACT_ATOMS: atom_id res chain seq x y z
N MET A 1 21.45 -80.86 46.16
CA MET A 1 20.71 -80.85 44.87
C MET A 1 19.22 -80.95 45.19
N LEU A 2 18.41 -80.08 44.56
CA LEU A 2 16.93 -80.03 44.48
C LEU A 2 16.18 -79.70 45.80
N GLN A 3 15.68 -78.48 46.03
CA GLN A 3 14.52 -77.74 45.45
C GLN A 3 13.13 -78.11 45.99
N GLY A 4 12.33 -77.08 46.30
CA GLY A 4 10.86 -77.09 46.41
C GLY A 4 10.37 -76.84 47.85
N CYS A 5 9.99 -75.65 48.32
CA CYS A 5 9.10 -74.58 47.83
C CYS A 5 7.59 -74.88 47.96
N ARG A 6 6.89 -73.96 48.67
CA ARG A 6 5.45 -73.57 48.68
C ARG A 6 4.79 -73.72 50.07
N VAL A 7 4.55 -72.63 50.83
CA VAL A 7 3.54 -71.54 50.66
C VAL A 7 2.13 -72.15 50.72
N MET A 8 1.47 -72.18 51.89
CA MET A 8 0.60 -71.11 52.43
C MET A 8 -0.87 -71.52 52.29
N ASN A 9 -1.70 -71.27 53.32
CA ASN A 9 -2.97 -70.54 53.24
C ASN A 9 -3.78 -70.73 54.54
N TYR A 10 -3.98 -69.68 55.33
CA TYR A 10 -4.85 -68.49 55.14
C TYR A 10 -6.31 -68.81 55.50
N ARG A 11 -7.05 -67.93 56.14
CA ARG A 11 -6.78 -66.77 57.01
C ARG A 11 -8.19 -66.35 57.44
N VAL A 12 -8.32 -66.04 58.72
CA VAL A 12 -9.50 -65.45 59.34
C VAL A 12 -9.71 -64.04 58.79
N PHE A 13 -10.97 -63.73 58.47
CA PHE A 13 -11.51 -62.40 58.16
C PHE A 13 -11.31 -61.44 59.34
N VAL A 14 -10.72 -60.25 59.11
CA VAL A 14 -10.95 -59.08 59.97
C VAL A 14 -10.96 -57.81 59.10
N LEU A 15 -12.09 -57.11 59.19
CA LEU A 15 -12.37 -55.77 58.65
C LEU A 15 -11.41 -54.71 59.20
N ILE A 16 -10.88 -53.85 58.33
CA ILE A 16 -10.29 -52.56 58.73
C ILE A 16 -10.92 -51.47 57.85
N GLY A 17 -11.62 -50.56 58.51
CA GLY A 17 -12.34 -49.43 57.92
C GLY A 17 -11.39 -48.41 57.31
N ILE A 18 -11.63 -48.10 56.04
CA ILE A 18 -10.96 -47.02 55.31
C ILE A 18 -11.77 -45.75 55.55
N LEU A 19 -11.20 -44.82 56.34
CA LEU A 19 -11.65 -43.44 56.44
C LEU A 19 -11.57 -42.78 55.06
N LEU A 20 -12.73 -42.47 54.48
CA LEU A 20 -12.85 -41.60 53.32
C LEU A 20 -12.67 -40.14 53.77
N VAL A 21 -11.43 -39.65 53.76
CA VAL A 21 -11.15 -38.23 53.87
C VAL A 21 -11.31 -37.60 52.48
N SER A 22 -12.49 -37.05 52.22
CA SER A 22 -12.80 -36.34 50.99
C SER A 22 -12.09 -34.98 50.98
N PHE A 23 -10.89 -34.89 50.40
CA PHE A 23 -10.27 -33.61 50.11
C PHE A 23 -10.99 -32.93 48.94
N ASN A 24 -11.73 -31.85 49.22
CA ASN A 24 -12.29 -30.98 48.18
C ASN A 24 -11.14 -30.19 47.53
N ALA A 25 -10.52 -30.75 46.48
CA ALA A 25 -9.60 -30.01 45.64
C ALA A 25 -10.38 -29.02 44.76
N LYS A 26 -10.50 -27.76 45.20
CA LYS A 26 -10.99 -26.68 44.34
C LYS A 26 -9.87 -26.27 43.39
N SER A 27 -9.98 -26.70 42.13
CA SER A 27 -9.26 -26.10 41.01
C SER A 27 -9.82 -24.69 40.79
N ILE A 28 -9.05 -23.66 41.16
CA ILE A 28 -9.30 -22.29 40.72
C ILE A 28 -8.62 -22.14 39.37
N LYS A 29 -9.42 -21.88 38.33
CA LYS A 29 -8.92 -21.62 36.98
C LYS A 29 -8.30 -20.22 36.97
N ILE A 30 -6.98 -20.15 37.09
CA ILE A 30 -6.23 -18.91 36.90
C ILE A 30 -6.35 -18.55 35.41
N THR A 31 -7.09 -17.48 35.13
CA THR A 31 -7.32 -16.99 33.77
C THR A 31 -6.69 -15.61 33.68
N GLU A 32 -5.42 -15.57 33.30
CA GLU A 32 -4.71 -14.31 33.04
C GLU A 32 -4.93 -13.94 31.57
N GLN A 33 -5.41 -12.72 31.30
CA GLN A 33 -5.37 -12.16 29.95
C GLN A 33 -3.93 -11.74 29.68
N LEU A 34 -3.30 -12.34 28.66
CA LEU A 34 -1.99 -11.92 28.20
C LEU A 34 -2.17 -10.74 27.23
N PRO A 35 -1.82 -9.49 27.60
CA PRO A 35 -1.90 -8.37 26.67
C PRO A 35 -0.70 -8.42 25.73
N LEU A 36 -0.76 -9.29 24.72
CA LEU A 36 0.19 -9.25 23.62
C LEU A 36 -0.21 -8.12 22.69
N SER A 37 0.65 -7.12 22.55
CA SER A 37 0.55 -6.11 21.50
C SER A 37 1.75 -6.28 20.58
N THR A 38 1.49 -6.43 19.29
CA THR A 38 2.52 -6.52 18.25
C THR A 38 2.45 -5.25 17.42
N TYR A 39 3.57 -4.56 17.24
CA TYR A 39 3.68 -3.44 16.32
C TYR A 39 4.60 -3.86 15.18
N ILE A 40 4.07 -3.87 13.95
CA ILE A 40 4.85 -4.13 12.74
C ILE A 40 4.90 -2.83 11.96
N ASN A 41 6.08 -2.24 11.87
CA ASN A 41 6.34 -1.12 10.97
C ASN A 41 6.59 -1.67 9.57
N LYS A 42 5.64 -1.51 8.64
CA LYS A 42 5.80 -1.97 7.25
C LYS A 42 7.03 -1.37 6.56
N ALA A 43 7.41 -0.15 6.91
CA ALA A 43 8.60 0.52 6.33
C ALA A 43 9.93 -0.12 6.76
N GLU A 44 9.92 -0.99 7.77
CA GLU A 44 11.11 -1.73 8.24
C GLU A 44 11.16 -3.17 7.73
N LEU A 45 10.12 -3.63 7.00
CA LEU A 45 10.09 -5.01 6.49
C LEU A 45 11.01 -5.23 5.29
N TYR A 46 11.23 -4.18 4.49
CA TYR A 46 12.14 -4.21 3.35
C TYR A 46 12.99 -2.94 3.34
N PRO A 47 14.33 -3.05 3.25
CA PRO A 47 15.22 -1.89 3.28
C PRO A 47 15.19 -1.08 1.97
N TYR A 48 14.33 -1.46 1.02
CA TYR A 48 14.28 -0.90 -0.32
C TYR A 48 13.49 0.39 -0.40
N LYS A 49 13.93 1.27 -1.30
CA LYS A 49 13.35 2.59 -1.51
C LYS A 49 12.83 2.70 -2.94
N LEU A 50 11.62 3.26 -3.06
CA LEU A 50 11.08 3.69 -4.34
C LEU A 50 11.38 5.18 -4.56
N THR A 51 11.78 5.53 -5.78
CA THR A 51 11.93 6.92 -6.23
C THR A 51 11.10 7.13 -7.49
N LEU A 52 10.12 8.03 -7.42
CA LEU A 52 9.24 8.38 -8.53
C LEU A 52 9.81 9.59 -9.29
N THR A 53 10.03 9.44 -10.59
CA THR A 53 10.63 10.48 -11.45
C THR A 53 9.78 10.70 -12.71
N PRO A 54 9.04 11.82 -12.82
CA PRO A 54 8.30 12.16 -14.03
C PRO A 54 9.22 12.74 -15.11
N LYS A 55 9.00 12.35 -16.38
CA LYS A 55 9.72 12.86 -17.55
C LYS A 55 8.76 13.15 -18.72
N PRO A 56 8.53 14.42 -19.07
CA PRO A 56 9.01 15.63 -18.39
C PRO A 56 8.26 15.87 -17.06
N ALA A 57 8.92 16.55 -16.11
CA ALA A 57 8.31 16.90 -14.82
C ALA A 57 7.37 18.13 -14.89
N LYS A 58 7.44 18.90 -15.98
CA LYS A 58 6.58 20.05 -16.25
C LYS A 58 5.99 19.89 -17.64
N LEU A 59 4.68 20.05 -17.73
CA LEU A 59 3.93 20.00 -18.97
C LEU A 59 3.36 21.39 -19.24
N LEU A 60 3.59 21.90 -20.45
CA LEU A 60 2.89 23.05 -20.97
C LEU A 60 1.77 22.53 -21.86
N LEU A 61 0.54 22.92 -21.56
CA LEU A 61 -0.64 22.45 -22.29
C LEU A 61 -1.14 23.59 -23.18
N GLU A 62 -1.38 23.26 -24.45
CA GLU A 62 -1.91 24.21 -25.42
C GLU A 62 -3.43 24.23 -25.32
N PHE A 63 -4.01 25.43 -25.29
CA PHE A 63 -5.46 25.59 -25.25
C PHE A 63 -6.02 25.53 -26.67
N ASN A 64 -7.07 24.71 -26.87
CA ASN A 64 -7.79 24.57 -28.11
C ASN A 64 -9.12 25.32 -28.01
N ASP A 65 -9.22 26.46 -28.70
CA ASP A 65 -10.40 27.32 -28.68
C ASP A 65 -11.66 26.63 -29.26
N ASP A 66 -11.51 25.77 -30.27
CA ASP A 66 -12.62 25.07 -30.94
C ASP A 66 -13.31 24.07 -30.01
N THR A 67 -12.53 23.44 -29.12
CA THR A 67 -13.04 22.46 -28.14
C THR A 67 -13.19 23.02 -26.73
N SER A 68 -12.67 24.23 -26.50
CA SER A 68 -12.59 24.90 -25.20
C SER A 68 -11.97 24.01 -24.12
N ARG A 69 -10.84 23.36 -24.47
CA ARG A 69 -10.09 22.43 -23.63
C ARG A 69 -8.60 22.63 -23.85
N PHE A 70 -7.78 22.23 -22.88
CA PHE A 70 -6.37 22.01 -23.17
C PHE A 70 -6.17 20.68 -23.89
N GLU A 71 -5.23 20.64 -24.84
CA GLU A 71 -4.77 19.41 -25.47
C GLU A 71 -4.18 18.46 -24.43
N ASP A 72 -4.43 17.16 -24.62
CA ASP A 72 -3.89 16.13 -23.74
C ASP A 72 -2.37 16.13 -23.79
N ALA A 73 -1.73 15.94 -22.64
CA ALA A 73 -0.28 15.74 -22.59
C ALA A 73 0.09 14.63 -21.61
N SER A 74 1.21 13.98 -21.90
CA SER A 74 1.68 12.85 -21.11
C SER A 74 3.07 13.09 -20.54
N SER A 75 3.30 12.54 -19.35
CA SER A 75 4.61 12.37 -18.73
C SER A 75 4.85 10.89 -18.46
N GLN A 76 6.07 10.43 -18.74
CA GLN A 76 6.49 9.09 -18.34
C GLN A 76 6.87 9.11 -16.86
N LEU A 77 6.18 8.32 -16.04
CA LEU A 77 6.51 8.10 -14.65
C LEU A 77 7.48 6.93 -14.56
N ILE A 78 8.69 7.20 -14.10
CA ILE A 78 9.71 6.18 -13.89
C ILE A 78 9.81 5.91 -12.40
N ILE A 79 9.60 4.65 -12.00
CA ILE A 79 9.73 4.17 -10.63
C ILE A 79 11.06 3.45 -10.53
N ASN A 80 12.04 4.09 -9.91
CA ASN A 80 13.34 3.47 -9.67
C ASN A 80 13.37 2.86 -8.27
N THR A 81 14.07 1.74 -8.13
CA THR A 81 14.31 1.10 -6.85
C THR A 81 15.79 0.86 -6.62
N ASP A 82 16.16 0.52 -5.39
CA ASP A 82 17.47 -0.03 -5.04
C ASP A 82 17.43 -1.56 -4.87
N ILE A 83 16.38 -2.22 -5.37
CA ILE A 83 16.25 -3.68 -5.38
C ILE A 83 17.11 -4.22 -6.52
N PRO A 84 18.17 -5.00 -6.24
CA PRO A 84 19.03 -5.53 -7.27
C PRO A 84 18.35 -6.65 -8.07
N GLU A 85 18.77 -6.85 -9.33
CA GLU A 85 18.30 -7.93 -10.20
C GLU A 85 18.37 -9.32 -9.53
N SER A 86 19.39 -9.54 -8.70
CA SER A 86 19.61 -10.81 -7.99
C SER A 86 18.48 -11.22 -7.05
N GLU A 87 17.57 -10.31 -6.71
CA GLU A 87 16.42 -10.58 -5.82
C GLU A 87 15.09 -10.79 -6.58
N SER A 88 15.18 -11.07 -7.88
CA SER A 88 14.05 -11.31 -8.79
C SER A 88 13.02 -12.35 -8.35
N GLU A 89 13.40 -13.31 -7.50
CA GLU A 89 12.51 -14.39 -7.05
C GLU A 89 11.34 -13.91 -6.18
N LEU A 90 11.40 -12.68 -5.68
CA LEU A 90 10.38 -12.11 -4.78
C LEU A 90 9.19 -11.47 -5.51
N GLY A 91 9.27 -11.25 -6.83
CA GLY A 91 8.13 -10.76 -7.61
C GLY A 91 7.64 -9.37 -7.21
N PHE A 92 8.55 -8.43 -6.96
CA PHE A 92 8.20 -7.10 -6.46
C PHE A 92 7.29 -6.31 -7.39
N GLN A 93 6.34 -5.60 -6.77
CA GLN A 93 5.38 -4.74 -7.43
C GLN A 93 5.33 -3.39 -6.73
N TYR A 94 4.57 -2.44 -7.28
CA TYR A 94 4.28 -1.19 -6.60
C TYR A 94 2.85 -0.72 -6.86
N ASN A 95 2.34 0.02 -5.89
CA ASN A 95 1.07 0.71 -5.96
C ASN A 95 1.32 2.19 -6.20
N LEU A 96 0.48 2.83 -7.02
CA LEU A 96 0.46 4.27 -7.19
C LEU A 96 -0.87 4.84 -6.72
N ARG A 97 -0.82 5.95 -6.02
CA ARG A 97 -2.00 6.68 -5.59
C ARG A 97 -1.84 8.18 -5.84
N VAL A 98 -2.93 8.81 -6.27
CA VAL A 98 -3.03 10.26 -6.30
C VAL A 98 -3.23 10.76 -4.87
N VAL A 99 -2.32 11.64 -4.43
CA VAL A 99 -2.43 12.35 -3.15
C VAL A 99 -3.16 13.66 -3.35
N GLU A 100 -2.85 14.36 -4.45
CA GLU A 100 -3.48 15.63 -4.79
C GLU A 100 -3.43 15.83 -6.31
N ASN A 101 -4.52 16.34 -6.87
CA ASN A 101 -4.60 16.81 -8.26
C ASN A 101 -5.36 18.14 -8.25
N GLN A 102 -4.63 19.24 -8.40
CA GLN A 102 -5.20 20.57 -8.35
C GLN A 102 -4.95 21.30 -9.66
N SER A 103 -5.96 22.04 -10.11
CA SER A 103 -5.82 22.97 -11.22
C SER A 103 -6.69 24.20 -10.99
N LEU A 104 -6.15 25.35 -11.34
CA LEU A 104 -6.74 26.67 -11.10
C LEU A 104 -6.58 27.52 -12.34
N CYS A 105 -7.66 28.12 -12.82
CA CYS A 105 -7.67 29.06 -13.93
C CYS A 105 -8.15 30.43 -13.46
N ARG A 106 -7.46 31.48 -13.92
CA ARG A 106 -7.75 32.88 -13.60
C ARG A 106 -7.96 33.68 -14.88
N SER A 107 -8.90 34.63 -14.83
CA SER A 107 -9.14 35.56 -15.94
C SER A 107 -8.00 36.57 -16.06
N LEU A 108 -7.55 36.84 -17.29
CA LEU A 108 -6.57 37.90 -17.57
C LEU A 108 -7.21 39.24 -17.97
N ILE A 109 -8.54 39.31 -18.09
CA ILE A 109 -9.26 40.49 -18.59
C ILE A 109 -9.79 41.37 -17.44
N GLN A 110 -10.03 40.79 -16.27
CA GLN A 110 -10.43 41.55 -15.09
C GLN A 110 -9.17 42.02 -14.35
N SER A 111 -9.10 43.32 -14.05
CA SER A 111 -7.94 43.98 -13.44
C SER A 111 -7.59 43.50 -12.02
N THR A 112 -8.33 42.52 -11.51
CA THR A 112 -8.10 41.79 -10.28
C THR A 112 -7.63 40.38 -10.64
N LEU A 113 -6.32 40.10 -10.46
CA LEU A 113 -5.68 38.79 -10.66
C LEU A 113 -6.18 37.67 -9.69
N ASP A 114 -7.26 37.92 -8.97
CA ASP A 114 -7.77 37.10 -7.88
C ASP A 114 -9.12 36.43 -8.20
N ASP A 115 -9.72 36.70 -9.36
CA ASP A 115 -10.96 36.01 -9.75
C ASP A 115 -10.63 34.66 -10.40
N VAL A 116 -10.71 33.63 -9.56
CA VAL A 116 -10.71 32.22 -9.98
C VAL A 116 -11.97 31.97 -10.81
N VAL A 117 -11.80 31.56 -12.06
CA VAL A 117 -12.90 31.31 -13.00
C VAL A 117 -13.19 29.82 -13.20
N ALA A 118 -12.20 28.95 -12.94
CA ALA A 118 -12.38 27.51 -12.96
C ALA A 118 -11.37 26.80 -12.05
N GLU A 119 -11.81 25.71 -11.44
CA GLU A 119 -11.03 24.80 -10.60
C GLU A 119 -11.23 23.35 -11.08
N ASP A 120 -10.29 22.47 -10.77
CA ASP A 120 -10.38 21.02 -11.04
C ASP A 120 -10.72 20.68 -12.50
N VAL A 121 -10.06 21.40 -13.42
CA VAL A 121 -10.20 21.28 -14.87
C VAL A 121 -9.35 20.16 -15.47
N MET A 122 -8.55 19.46 -14.65
CA MET A 122 -7.68 18.35 -15.09
C MET A 122 -8.10 17.01 -14.50
N GLU A 123 -8.17 16.01 -15.36
CA GLU A 123 -8.30 14.60 -15.02
C GLU A 123 -6.98 13.88 -15.31
N LEU A 124 -6.73 12.81 -14.57
CA LEU A 124 -5.54 11.97 -14.77
C LEU A 124 -5.93 10.62 -15.34
N GLU A 125 -5.12 10.15 -16.27
CA GLU A 125 -5.11 8.76 -16.70
C GLU A 125 -3.72 8.16 -16.47
N LEU A 126 -3.69 6.94 -15.95
CA LEU A 126 -2.48 6.12 -15.86
C LEU A 126 -2.63 4.96 -16.85
N ASP A 127 -1.73 4.88 -17.82
CA ASP A 127 -1.74 3.86 -18.89
C ASP A 127 -3.09 3.76 -19.64
N GLY A 128 -3.74 4.91 -19.82
CA GLY A 128 -5.02 5.04 -20.52
C GLY A 128 -6.24 4.64 -19.69
N ARG A 129 -6.08 4.45 -18.37
CA ARG A 129 -7.18 4.20 -17.44
C ARG A 129 -7.34 5.39 -16.51
N LYS A 130 -8.58 5.74 -16.17
CA LYS A 130 -8.88 6.81 -15.20
C LYS A 130 -8.11 6.58 -13.90
N PHE A 131 -7.43 7.60 -13.41
CA PHE A 131 -6.60 7.54 -12.23
C PHE A 131 -6.94 8.73 -11.32
N ASP A 132 -7.41 8.48 -10.11
CA ASP A 132 -7.79 9.52 -9.16
C ASP A 132 -7.63 9.01 -7.72
N GLU A 133 -7.92 9.85 -6.73
CA GLU A 133 -7.77 9.50 -5.30
C GLU A 133 -8.60 8.29 -4.88
N SER A 134 -9.71 8.01 -5.59
CA SER A 134 -10.61 6.88 -5.33
C SER A 134 -10.26 5.61 -6.12
N ASN A 135 -9.37 5.73 -7.12
CA ASN A 135 -8.97 4.65 -8.01
C ASN A 135 -7.43 4.55 -8.10
N PRO A 136 -6.76 4.04 -7.05
CA PRO A 136 -5.32 3.82 -7.09
C PRO A 136 -4.95 2.73 -8.13
N SER A 137 -3.73 2.80 -8.66
CA SER A 137 -3.18 1.72 -9.46
C SER A 137 -2.51 0.72 -8.53
N ILE A 138 -2.87 -0.56 -8.68
CA ILE A 138 -2.45 -1.62 -7.77
C ILE A 138 -1.65 -2.65 -8.57
N ASP A 139 -0.63 -3.24 -7.94
CA ASP A 139 0.16 -4.37 -8.45
C ASP A 139 0.89 -4.07 -9.77
N ASN A 140 1.42 -2.85 -9.91
CA ASN A 140 2.21 -2.48 -11.08
C ASN A 140 3.56 -3.20 -11.02
N PRO A 141 4.03 -3.78 -12.14
CA PRO A 141 5.24 -4.58 -12.13
C PRO A 141 6.51 -3.73 -12.05
N LEU A 142 7.49 -4.19 -11.26
CA LEU A 142 8.89 -3.77 -11.38
C LEU A 142 9.62 -4.80 -12.28
N ASP A 143 9.48 -4.66 -13.60
CA ASP A 143 9.86 -5.68 -14.59
C ASP A 143 10.99 -5.26 -15.55
N LYS A 144 11.57 -4.08 -15.33
CA LYS A 144 12.71 -3.57 -16.10
C LYS A 144 13.91 -3.37 -15.19
N LEU A 145 15.09 -3.22 -15.78
CA LEU A 145 16.32 -2.90 -15.06
C LEU A 145 16.84 -1.53 -15.45
N ASP A 146 17.31 -0.78 -14.46
CA ASP A 146 18.05 0.47 -14.66
C ASP A 146 19.51 0.22 -15.08
N GLU A 147 20.27 1.29 -15.33
CA GLU A 147 21.69 1.21 -15.73
C GLU A 147 22.60 0.57 -14.66
N LYS A 148 22.12 0.41 -13.43
CA LYS A 148 22.82 -0.18 -12.28
C LYS A 148 22.33 -1.60 -11.96
N ASN A 149 21.49 -2.18 -12.81
CA ASN A 149 20.83 -3.47 -12.62
C ASN A 149 19.92 -3.53 -11.38
N ASN A 150 19.24 -2.42 -11.06
CA ASN A 150 18.12 -2.42 -10.11
C ASN A 150 16.79 -2.48 -10.84
N TRP A 151 15.80 -3.11 -10.20
CA TRP A 151 14.45 -3.17 -10.74
C TRP A 151 13.83 -1.78 -10.85
N MET A 152 13.09 -1.56 -11.93
CA MET A 152 12.35 -0.34 -12.22
C MET A 152 11.00 -0.64 -12.87
N GLY A 153 10.06 0.28 -12.68
CA GLY A 153 8.74 0.27 -13.32
C GLY A 153 8.52 1.55 -14.11
N GLU A 154 7.61 1.48 -15.08
CA GLU A 154 7.26 2.64 -15.90
C GLU A 154 5.76 2.68 -16.20
N ASN A 155 5.17 3.85 -16.02
CA ASN A 155 3.78 4.11 -16.40
C ASN A 155 3.70 5.42 -17.20
N ARG A 156 2.67 5.54 -18.02
CA ARG A 156 2.34 6.79 -18.72
C ARG A 156 1.22 7.53 -17.99
N LEU A 157 1.55 8.66 -17.37
CA LEU A 157 0.57 9.58 -16.82
C LEU A 157 0.11 10.56 -17.90
N THR A 158 -1.19 10.70 -18.10
CA THR A 158 -1.78 11.62 -19.07
C THR A 158 -2.70 12.59 -18.34
N LEU A 159 -2.53 13.88 -18.61
CA LEU A 159 -3.45 14.95 -18.20
C LEU A 159 -4.50 15.12 -19.28
N LYS A 160 -5.77 15.09 -18.88
CA LYS A 160 -6.91 15.35 -19.75
C LYS A 160 -7.69 16.55 -19.26
N SER A 161 -7.93 17.51 -20.15
CA SER A 161 -8.67 18.71 -19.80
C SER A 161 -10.16 18.51 -19.93
N ARG A 162 -10.90 19.01 -18.93
CA ARG A 162 -12.35 19.21 -18.98
C ARG A 162 -12.67 20.44 -19.82
N TYR A 163 -13.93 20.56 -20.24
CA TYR A 163 -14.43 21.78 -20.86
C TYR A 163 -14.26 22.97 -19.91
N ILE A 164 -13.74 24.09 -20.41
CA ILE A 164 -13.52 25.31 -19.64
C ILE A 164 -14.27 26.45 -20.32
N ASP A 165 -15.21 27.06 -19.60
CA ASP A 165 -15.97 28.20 -20.09
C ASP A 165 -15.15 29.48 -19.89
N GLY A 166 -14.49 30.00 -20.93
CA GLY A 166 -13.85 31.31 -20.79
C GLY A 166 -12.76 31.68 -21.79
N LYS A 167 -12.74 32.99 -22.07
CA LYS A 167 -11.70 33.74 -22.80
C LYS A 167 -10.39 33.80 -22.01
N ILE A 168 -9.26 33.97 -22.72
CA ILE A 168 -7.91 34.36 -22.23
C ILE A 168 -7.72 34.14 -20.72
N MET A 169 -7.30 32.92 -20.37
CA MET A 169 -7.09 32.47 -19.00
C MET A 169 -5.61 32.14 -18.77
N GLU A 170 -5.13 32.34 -17.55
CA GLU A 170 -3.90 31.73 -17.07
C GLU A 170 -4.29 30.56 -16.15
N CYS A 171 -3.87 29.35 -16.51
CA CYS A 171 -4.12 28.15 -15.71
C CYS A 171 -2.82 27.58 -15.16
N LYS A 172 -2.84 27.12 -13.90
CA LYS A 172 -1.74 26.45 -13.21
C LYS A 172 -2.28 25.25 -12.43
N GLY A 173 -1.46 24.23 -12.27
CA GLY A 173 -1.86 23.05 -11.52
C GLY A 173 -0.66 22.23 -11.04
N SER A 174 -0.94 21.28 -10.16
CA SER A 174 0.02 20.36 -9.60
C SER A 174 -0.61 19.00 -9.34
N VAL A 175 0.19 17.95 -9.55
CA VAL A 175 -0.18 16.57 -9.27
C VAL A 175 0.85 16.01 -8.30
N TYR A 176 0.38 15.45 -7.19
CA TYR A 176 1.19 14.76 -6.22
C TYR A 176 0.79 13.29 -6.18
N LEU A 177 1.79 12.43 -6.37
CA LEU A 177 1.63 10.98 -6.39
C LEU A 177 2.46 10.35 -5.28
N GLU A 178 1.94 9.26 -4.73
CA GLU A 178 2.65 8.39 -3.82
C GLU A 178 2.87 7.02 -4.48
N ALA A 179 4.05 6.43 -4.22
CA ALA A 179 4.39 5.09 -4.62
C ALA A 179 4.69 4.24 -3.39
N GLU A 180 4.08 3.07 -3.30
CA GLU A 180 4.30 2.10 -2.21
C GLU A 180 4.76 0.77 -2.80
N LEU A 181 5.79 0.15 -2.19
CA LEU A 181 6.25 -1.18 -2.58
C LEU A 181 5.20 -2.23 -2.19
N ALA A 182 4.91 -3.15 -3.11
CA ALA A 182 3.95 -4.24 -2.94
C ALA A 182 4.61 -5.60 -3.26
N LEU A 183 4.00 -6.67 -2.74
CA LEU A 183 4.42 -8.08 -2.84
C LEU A 183 3.22 -8.98 -3.08
#